data_AF-A0A1J5QSE3-F1
#
_entry.id   AF-A0A1J5QSE3-F1
#
_cell.length_a   1.000
_cell.length_b   1.000
_cell.length_c   1.000
_cell.angle_alpha   90.00
_cell.angle_beta   90.00
_cell.angle_gamma   90.00
#
_symmetry.space_group_name_H-M   'P 1'
#
loop_
_entity.id
_entity.type
_entity.pdbx_description
1 polymer ?
#
loop_
_entity_poly.entity_id
_entity_poly.type
_entity_poly.pdbx_seq_one_letter_code
_entity_poly.pdbx_strand_id
1 'polypeptide(L)'
;MTGPDRVRAAPVVARTHLPWSHALLVEYTAFVLFVTWWPSPQSTNAPQWETAILDTIRGVGIPMTMPVLEALANVGMFVPLGMLLVPGWSAWLTRRGRATASAPARTPAAAIFVRTVLTGLALTIVIETVQLAIPGRYSTVQDVVMNTLGGAVGGGAALLVRRLRRG
;
A
#
# COMPACT_ATOMS: atom_id res chain seq x y z
N MET A 1 -43.88 11.83 45.79
CA MET A 1 -42.84 12.76 45.30
C MET A 1 -41.63 12.47 46.16
N THR A 2 -40.49 11.92 45.72
CA THR A 2 -39.73 12.02 44.47
C THR A 2 -38.88 10.74 44.32
N GLY A 3 -38.88 10.12 43.13
CA GLY A 3 -38.06 8.93 42.84
C GLY A 3 -36.59 9.29 42.60
N PRO A 4 -35.65 8.34 42.77
CA PRO A 4 -34.23 8.62 42.58
C PRO A 4 -33.92 8.93 41.11
N ASP A 5 -33.30 10.08 40.90
CA ASP A 5 -32.83 10.59 39.62
C ASP A 5 -31.88 9.60 38.95
N ARG A 6 -32.34 8.99 37.86
CA ARG A 6 -31.49 8.25 36.92
C ARG A 6 -30.64 9.27 36.17
N VAL A 7 -29.43 9.53 36.68
CA VAL A 7 -28.38 10.23 35.93
C VAL A 7 -28.13 9.43 34.65
N ARG A 8 -28.69 9.90 33.53
CA ARG A 8 -28.44 9.36 32.20
C ARG A 8 -26.96 9.62 31.90
N ALA A 9 -26.13 8.59 32.02
CA ALA A 9 -24.76 8.65 31.53
C ALA A 9 -24.79 9.09 30.06
N ALA A 10 -24.15 10.22 29.76
CA ALA A 10 -24.01 10.68 28.38
C ALA A 10 -23.34 9.57 27.55
N PRO A 11 -23.77 9.33 26.30
CA PRO A 11 -23.08 8.37 25.45
C PRO A 11 -21.65 8.86 25.29
N VAL A 12 -20.69 8.10 25.84
CA VAL A 12 -19.27 8.30 25.53
C VAL A 12 -19.17 8.11 24.03
N VAL A 13 -19.05 9.22 23.30
CA VAL A 13 -18.78 9.20 21.86
C VAL A 13 -17.48 8.46 21.72
N ALA A 14 -17.57 7.19 21.35
CA ALA A 14 -16.41 6.35 21.12
C ALA A 14 -15.64 7.01 19.98
N ARG A 15 -14.56 7.73 20.33
CA ARG A 15 -13.57 8.17 19.36
C ARG A 15 -13.13 6.92 18.64
N THR A 16 -13.58 6.75 17.40
CA THR A 16 -13.10 5.72 16.51
C THR A 16 -11.65 6.07 16.26
N HIS A 17 -10.75 5.55 17.09
CA HIS A 17 -9.33 5.53 16.79
C HIS A 17 -9.20 4.71 15.51
N LEU A 18 -9.20 5.41 14.37
CA LEU A 18 -8.79 4.82 13.13
C LEU A 18 -7.39 4.26 13.41
N PRO A 19 -7.17 2.94 13.34
CA PRO A 19 -5.91 2.37 13.77
C PRO A 19 -4.81 3.09 13.01
N TRP A 20 -3.73 3.53 13.67
CA TRP A 20 -2.64 4.29 13.05
C TRP A 20 -2.16 3.67 11.71
N SER A 21 -2.24 2.35 11.57
CA SER A 21 -1.96 1.63 10.32
C SER A 21 -2.83 2.03 9.12
N HIS A 22 -4.10 2.40 9.33
CA HIS A 22 -4.99 2.84 8.26
C HIS A 22 -4.70 4.29 7.87
N ALA A 23 -4.38 5.15 8.84
CA ALA A 23 -3.95 6.51 8.56
C ALA A 23 -2.65 6.49 7.73
N LEU A 24 -1.66 5.69 8.16
CA LEU A 24 -0.42 5.44 7.42
C LEU A 24 -0.67 4.84 6.04
N LEU A 25 -1.60 3.89 5.92
CA LEU A 25 -1.97 3.32 4.61
C LEU A 25 -2.52 4.39 3.68
N VAL A 26 -3.44 5.24 4.16
CA VAL A 26 -4.04 6.31 3.36
C VAL A 26 -2.98 7.33 2.95
N GLU A 27 -2.18 7.79 3.90
CA GLU A 27 -1.09 8.73 3.67
C GLU A 27 -0.06 8.17 2.68
N TYR A 28 0.40 6.94 2.87
CA TYR A 28 1.36 6.32 1.98
C TYR A 28 0.78 6.02 0.60
N THR A 29 -0.50 5.65 0.50
CA THR A 29 -1.17 5.50 -0.79
C THR A 29 -1.25 6.85 -1.51
N ALA A 30 -1.58 7.92 -0.81
CA ALA A 30 -1.59 9.27 -1.38
C ALA A 30 -0.19 9.69 -1.85
N PHE A 31 0.86 9.36 -1.09
CA PHE A 31 2.25 9.56 -1.51
C PHE A 31 2.59 8.78 -2.79
N VAL A 32 2.26 7.49 -2.88
CA VAL A 32 2.49 6.67 -4.09
C VAL A 32 1.76 7.29 -5.28
N LEU A 33 0.47 7.61 -5.13
CA LEU A 33 -0.32 8.24 -6.19
C LEU A 33 0.29 9.56 -6.64
N PHE A 34 0.69 10.41 -5.69
CA PHE A 34 1.35 11.68 -5.97
C PHE A 34 2.62 11.48 -6.81
N VAL A 35 3.51 10.56 -6.41
CA VAL A 35 4.75 10.27 -7.15
C VAL A 35 4.46 9.74 -8.55
N THR A 36 3.50 8.81 -8.67
CA THR A 36 3.20 8.14 -9.95
C THR A 36 2.45 9.03 -10.95
N TRP A 37 1.61 9.95 -10.46
CA TRP A 37 0.85 10.88 -11.29
C TRP A 37 1.57 12.20 -11.54
N TRP A 38 2.69 12.45 -10.85
CA TRP A 38 3.55 13.58 -11.18
C TRP A 38 4.02 13.48 -12.64
N PRO A 39 4.07 14.57 -13.43
CA PRO A 39 4.59 14.52 -14.80
C PRO A 39 6.04 14.05 -14.86
N SER A 40 6.45 13.43 -15.97
CA SER A 40 7.84 12.98 -16.10
C SER A 40 8.81 14.17 -16.02
N PRO A 41 9.90 14.07 -15.24
CA PRO A 41 10.97 15.08 -15.25
C PRO A 41 11.61 15.25 -16.64
N GLN A 42 11.49 14.25 -17.52
CA GLN A 42 12.03 14.32 -18.88
C GLN A 42 11.16 15.20 -19.80
N SER A 43 9.87 15.36 -19.50
CA SER A 43 8.94 16.21 -20.25
C SER A 43 8.73 17.59 -19.61
N THR A 44 9.41 17.87 -18.49
CA THR A 44 9.30 19.14 -17.75
C THR A 44 10.70 19.71 -17.48
N ASN A 45 10.81 21.02 -17.20
CA ASN A 45 12.08 21.63 -16.75
C ASN A 45 12.43 21.26 -15.29
N ALA A 46 11.90 20.13 -14.80
CA ALA A 46 12.04 19.71 -13.42
C ALA A 46 13.40 19.03 -13.18
N PRO A 47 13.86 18.95 -11.92
CA PRO A 47 15.09 18.25 -11.56
C PRO A 47 15.04 16.79 -12.03
N GLN A 48 16.01 16.37 -12.86
CA GLN A 48 16.14 15.01 -13.37
C GLN A 48 16.83 14.10 -12.34
N TRP A 49 16.21 13.95 -11.17
CA TRP A 49 16.80 13.19 -10.07
C TRP A 49 17.03 11.70 -10.43
N GLU A 50 16.21 11.13 -11.31
CA GLU A 50 16.36 9.74 -11.77
C GLU A 50 17.66 9.53 -12.55
N THR A 51 18.02 10.47 -13.45
CA THR A 51 19.28 10.40 -14.20
C THR A 51 20.47 10.62 -13.28
N ALA A 52 20.36 11.55 -12.31
CA ALA A 52 21.40 11.76 -11.30
C ALA A 52 21.66 10.50 -10.44
N ILE A 53 20.60 9.78 -10.04
CA ILE A 53 20.73 8.50 -9.34
C ILE A 53 21.39 7.46 -10.25
N LEU A 54 20.94 7.35 -11.50
CA LEU A 54 21.49 6.39 -12.45
C LEU A 54 22.98 6.64 -12.71
N ASP A 55 23.37 7.89 -12.91
CA ASP A 55 24.76 8.28 -13.17
C ASP A 55 25.64 8.04 -11.94
N THR A 56 25.09 8.25 -10.73
CA THR A 56 25.78 7.88 -9.48
C THR A 56 26.01 6.37 -9.40
N ILE A 57 24.99 5.56 -9.71
CA ILE A 57 25.10 4.08 -9.71
C ILE A 57 26.12 3.60 -10.75
N ARG A 58 26.13 4.21 -11.94
CA ARG A 58 27.11 3.90 -12.99
C ARG A 58 28.51 4.37 -12.62
N GLY A 59 28.62 5.50 -11.93
CA GLY A 59 29.88 6.07 -11.44
C GLY A 59 30.59 5.17 -10.43
N VAL A 60 29.84 4.34 -9.68
CA VAL A 60 30.41 3.30 -8.81
C VAL A 60 30.64 1.95 -9.51
N GLY A 61 30.50 1.90 -10.84
CA GLY A 61 30.80 0.73 -11.67
C GLY A 61 29.66 -0.29 -11.79
N ILE A 62 28.44 0.03 -11.34
CA ILE A 62 27.29 -0.87 -11.48
C ILE A 62 26.62 -0.62 -12.84
N PRO A 63 26.61 -1.61 -13.76
CA PRO A 63 25.94 -1.45 -15.04
C PRO A 63 24.42 -1.46 -14.85
N MET A 64 23.82 -0.27 -14.78
CA MET A 64 22.39 -0.06 -14.58
C MET A 64 21.78 0.66 -15.79
N THR A 65 20.54 0.33 -16.13
CA THR A 65 19.75 1.00 -17.18
C THR A 65 18.57 1.73 -16.55
N MET A 66 18.06 2.77 -17.23
CA MET A 66 16.87 3.50 -16.77
C MET A 66 15.67 2.57 -16.55
N PRO A 67 15.32 1.64 -17.47
CA PRO A 67 14.19 0.74 -17.26
C PRO A 67 14.34 -0.16 -16.03
N VAL A 68 15.57 -0.58 -15.69
CA VAL A 68 15.82 -1.38 -14.49
C VAL A 68 15.70 -0.52 -13.23
N LEU A 69 16.20 0.71 -13.26
CA LEU A 69 16.05 1.65 -12.14
C LEU A 69 14.57 1.95 -11.86
N GLU A 70 13.78 2.23 -12.91
CA GLU A 70 12.33 2.45 -12.83
C GLU A 70 11.62 1.20 -12.26
N ALA A 71 11.97 0.01 -12.75
CA ALA A 71 11.43 -1.25 -12.26
C ALA A 71 11.72 -1.47 -10.76
N LEU A 72 12.94 -1.17 -10.31
CA LEU A 72 13.34 -1.29 -8.91
C LEU A 72 12.65 -0.24 -8.03
N ALA A 73 12.48 0.99 -8.52
CA ALA A 73 11.75 2.05 -7.82
C ALA A 73 10.28 1.65 -7.61
N ASN A 74 9.65 1.08 -8.63
CA ASN A 74 8.29 0.54 -8.58
C ASN A 74 8.13 -0.55 -7.51
N VAL A 75 9.02 -1.56 -7.51
CA VAL A 75 9.06 -2.57 -6.44
C VAL A 75 9.25 -1.92 -5.07
N GLY A 76 10.22 -1.00 -4.96
CA GLY A 76 10.56 -0.29 -3.73
C GLY A 76 9.38 0.50 -3.14
N MET A 77 8.59 1.17 -3.98
CA MET A 77 7.40 1.91 -3.56
C MET A 77 6.26 0.97 -3.12
N PHE A 78 6.06 -0.15 -3.80
CA PHE A 78 4.95 -1.06 -3.52
C PHE A 78 5.21 -2.04 -2.36
N VAL A 79 6.47 -2.27 -1.97
CA VAL A 79 6.79 -3.10 -0.79
C VAL A 79 6.18 -2.52 0.50
N PRO A 80 6.41 -1.25 0.89
CA PRO A 80 5.77 -0.68 2.08
C PRO A 80 4.24 -0.64 1.97
N LEU A 81 3.70 -0.39 0.77
CA LEU A 81 2.26 -0.43 0.53
C LEU A 81 1.69 -1.83 0.84
N GLY A 82 2.31 -2.88 0.30
CA GLY A 82 1.93 -4.27 0.56
C GLY A 82 1.98 -4.62 2.05
N MET A 83 2.98 -4.11 2.78
CA MET A 83 3.07 -4.30 4.23
C MET A 83 1.90 -3.63 4.98
N LEU A 84 1.52 -2.41 4.58
CA LEU A 84 0.44 -1.63 5.20
C LEU A 84 -0.97 -2.17 4.91
N LEU A 85 -1.15 -2.86 3.78
CA LEU A 85 -2.42 -3.50 3.41
C LEU A 85 -2.78 -4.71 4.29
N VAL A 86 -1.78 -5.45 4.79
CA VAL A 86 -1.99 -6.69 5.56
C VAL A 86 -2.80 -6.47 6.85
N PRO A 87 -2.49 -5.48 7.71
CA PRO A 87 -3.32 -5.15 8.87
C PRO A 87 -4.77 -4.79 8.52
N GLY A 88 -4.98 -4.01 7.46
CA GLY A 88 -6.31 -3.59 7.00
C GLY A 88 -7.16 -4.78 6.57
N TRP A 89 -6.62 -5.63 5.70
CA TRP A 89 -7.31 -6.86 5.27
C TRP A 89 -7.55 -7.84 6.41
N SER A 90 -6.58 -7.97 7.33
CA SER A 90 -6.75 -8.80 8.52
C SER A 90 -7.90 -8.32 9.40
N ALA A 91 -8.00 -7.01 9.65
CA ALA A 91 -9.04 -6.42 10.47
C ALA A 91 -10.42 -6.57 9.81
N TRP A 92 -10.51 -6.26 8.51
CA TRP A 92 -11.75 -6.35 7.75
C TRP A 92 -12.28 -7.79 7.67
N LEU A 93 -11.43 -8.77 7.32
CA LEU A 93 -11.83 -10.18 7.24
C LEU A 93 -12.27 -10.73 8.60
N THR A 94 -11.60 -10.31 9.68
CA THR A 94 -11.99 -10.69 11.05
C THR A 94 -13.36 -10.12 11.42
N ARG A 95 -13.61 -8.84 11.10
CA ARG A 95 -14.92 -8.20 11.36
C ARG A 95 -16.03 -8.86 10.54
N ARG A 96 -15.78 -9.14 9.26
CA ARG A 96 -16.75 -9.79 8.36
C ARG A 96 -17.07 -11.22 8.80
N GLY A 97 -16.07 -11.99 9.23
CA GLY A 97 -16.27 -13.35 9.74
C GLY A 97 -17.06 -13.41 11.05
N ARG A 98 -16.89 -12.43 11.94
CA ARG A 98 -17.68 -12.31 13.19
C ARG A 98 -19.16 -11.98 12.94
N ALA A 99 -19.46 -11.26 11.85
CA ALA A 99 -20.84 -10.96 11.49
C ALA A 99 -21.61 -12.20 11.00
N THR A 100 -20.90 -13.25 10.56
CA THR A 100 -21.49 -14.44 9.93
C THR A 100 -21.36 -15.73 10.74
N ALA A 101 -20.59 -15.75 11.83
CA ALA A 101 -20.24 -16.99 12.53
C ALA A 101 -20.44 -16.92 14.05
N SER A 102 -20.93 -18.03 14.62
CA SER A 102 -21.13 -18.23 16.06
C SER A 102 -19.83 -18.46 16.85
N ALA A 103 -18.70 -18.68 16.17
CA ALA A 103 -17.37 -18.88 16.79
C ALA A 103 -16.25 -18.18 15.98
N PRO A 104 -15.19 -17.67 16.64
CA PRO A 104 -14.12 -16.94 15.96
C PRO A 104 -13.17 -17.88 15.18
N ALA A 105 -13.39 -18.03 13.87
CA ALA A 105 -12.42 -18.67 12.97
C ALA A 105 -11.20 -17.76 12.74
N ARG A 106 -9.98 -18.34 12.83
CA ARG A 106 -8.74 -17.63 12.47
C ARG A 106 -8.74 -17.29 10.98
N THR A 107 -8.52 -16.02 10.63
CA THR A 107 -8.41 -15.61 9.21
C THR A 107 -7.17 -16.24 8.56
N PRO A 108 -7.30 -16.98 7.46
CA PRO A 108 -6.17 -17.64 6.81
C PRO A 108 -5.22 -16.62 6.20
N ALA A 109 -3.91 -16.79 6.41
CA ALA A 109 -2.87 -15.90 5.89
C ALA A 109 -2.92 -15.78 4.36
N ALA A 110 -3.20 -16.89 3.67
CA ALA A 110 -3.36 -16.92 2.22
C ALA A 110 -4.47 -15.96 1.72
N ALA A 111 -5.61 -15.89 2.41
CA ALA A 111 -6.71 -15.00 2.03
C ALA A 111 -6.34 -13.52 2.17
N ILE A 112 -5.50 -13.18 3.15
CA ILE A 112 -4.98 -11.82 3.35
C ILE A 112 -3.93 -11.51 2.27
N PHE A 113 -3.04 -12.46 1.99
CA PHE A 113 -2.01 -12.32 0.96
C PHE A 113 -2.62 -12.07 -0.42
N VAL A 114 -3.54 -12.92 -0.86
CA VAL A 114 -4.21 -12.79 -2.16
C VAL A 114 -4.90 -11.44 -2.29
N ARG A 115 -5.62 -10.97 -1.26
CA ARG A 115 -6.27 -9.65 -1.31
C ARG A 115 -5.27 -8.50 -1.34
N THR A 116 -4.14 -8.64 -0.67
CA THR A 116 -3.05 -7.66 -0.71
C THR A 116 -2.49 -7.55 -2.14
N VAL A 117 -2.18 -8.69 -2.77
CA VAL A 117 -1.71 -8.73 -4.16
C VAL A 117 -2.74 -8.16 -5.13
N LEU A 118 -4.01 -8.55 -5.00
CA LEU A 118 -5.09 -8.05 -5.86
C LEU A 118 -5.35 -6.55 -5.67
N THR A 119 -5.18 -6.03 -4.45
CA THR A 119 -5.30 -4.58 -4.20
C THR A 119 -4.14 -3.82 -4.84
N GLY A 120 -2.91 -4.35 -4.73
CA GLY A 120 -1.75 -3.80 -5.44
C GLY A 120 -1.92 -3.81 -6.96
N LEU A 121 -2.38 -4.94 -7.51
CA LEU A 121 -2.70 -5.09 -8.94
C LEU A 121 -3.77 -4.10 -9.39
N ALA A 122 -4.87 -3.97 -8.63
CA ALA A 122 -5.93 -3.03 -8.96
C ALA A 122 -5.44 -1.57 -8.91
N LEU A 123 -4.65 -1.22 -7.89
CA LEU A 123 -4.08 0.13 -7.77
C LEU A 123 -3.14 0.44 -8.94
N THR A 124 -2.26 -0.50 -9.33
CA THR A 124 -1.37 -0.26 -10.46
C THR A 124 -2.15 -0.12 -11.76
N ILE A 125 -3.22 -0.89 -12.00
CA ILE A 125 -4.07 -0.71 -13.19
C ILE A 125 -4.67 0.71 -13.22
N VAL A 126 -5.13 1.21 -12.07
CA VAL A 126 -5.62 2.60 -11.95
C VAL A 126 -4.51 3.60 -12.26
N ILE A 127 -3.31 3.41 -11.73
CA ILE A 127 -2.15 4.29 -11.98
C ILE A 127 -1.83 4.33 -13.47
N GLU A 128 -1.65 3.19 -14.11
CA GLU A 128 -1.35 3.07 -15.54
C GLU A 128 -2.43 3.76 -16.39
N THR A 129 -3.70 3.52 -16.06
CA THR A 129 -4.84 4.10 -16.80
C THR A 129 -4.83 5.63 -16.73
N VAL A 130 -4.50 6.20 -15.57
CA VAL A 130 -4.39 7.65 -15.42
C VAL A 130 -3.16 8.19 -16.15
N GLN A 131 -2.04 7.45 -16.15
CA GLN A 131 -0.82 7.85 -16.84
C GLN A 131 -0.99 7.94 -18.36
N LEU A 132 -1.91 7.17 -18.97
CA LEU A 132 -2.28 7.34 -20.38
C LEU A 132 -2.78 8.76 -20.72
N ALA A 133 -3.28 9.49 -19.72
CA ALA A 133 -3.75 10.87 -19.87
C ALA A 133 -2.70 11.92 -19.45
N ILE A 134 -1.51 11.52 -18.99
CA ILE A 134 -0.45 12.42 -18.51
C ILE A 134 0.64 12.57 -19.58
N PRO A 135 0.81 13.76 -20.20
CA PRO A 135 1.83 13.97 -21.21
C PRO A 135 3.25 13.65 -20.71
N GLY A 136 3.95 12.80 -21.48
CA GLY A 136 5.32 12.38 -21.16
C GLY A 136 5.43 11.27 -20.11
N ARG A 137 4.30 10.71 -19.63
CA ARG A 137 4.31 9.43 -18.91
C ARG A 137 4.05 8.28 -19.88
N TYR A 138 4.75 7.17 -19.66
CA TYR A 138 4.58 5.94 -20.41
C TYR A 138 4.00 4.90 -19.48
N SER A 139 2.99 4.19 -19.99
CA SER A 139 2.42 3.03 -19.31
C SER A 139 3.03 1.76 -19.89
N THR A 140 3.51 0.86 -19.05
CA THR A 140 4.10 -0.41 -19.50
C THR A 140 3.59 -1.60 -18.72
N VAL A 141 3.56 -2.76 -19.38
CA VAL A 141 3.29 -4.05 -18.70
C VAL A 141 4.30 -4.31 -17.59
N GLN A 142 5.54 -3.82 -17.76
CA GLN A 142 6.58 -3.93 -16.75
C GLN A 142 6.19 -3.22 -15.45
N ASP A 143 5.59 -2.02 -15.52
CA ASP A 143 5.18 -1.28 -14.34
C ASP A 143 4.13 -2.04 -13.54
N VAL A 144 3.10 -2.56 -14.21
CA VAL A 144 2.07 -3.41 -13.59
C VAL A 144 2.68 -4.62 -12.89
N VAL A 145 3.60 -5.31 -13.56
CA VAL A 145 4.25 -6.51 -13.02
C VAL A 145 5.11 -6.16 -11.81
N MET A 146 5.93 -5.11 -11.90
CA MET A 146 6.89 -4.74 -10.86
C MET A 146 6.20 -4.13 -9.63
N ASN A 147 5.16 -3.32 -9.82
CA ASN A 147 4.31 -2.83 -8.73
C ASN A 147 3.60 -3.98 -8.02
N THR A 148 3.01 -4.91 -8.78
CA THR A 148 2.34 -6.09 -8.20
C THR A 148 3.32 -6.99 -7.45
N LEU A 149 4.54 -7.17 -7.97
CA LEU A 149 5.62 -7.90 -7.32
C LEU A 149 6.02 -7.24 -5.99
N GLY A 150 6.21 -5.91 -5.98
CA GLY A 150 6.49 -5.16 -4.76
C GLY A 150 5.40 -5.37 -3.71
N GLY A 151 4.13 -5.27 -4.11
CA GLY A 151 2.99 -5.51 -3.22
C GLY A 151 2.97 -6.94 -2.66
N ALA A 152 3.30 -7.93 -3.47
CA ALA A 152 3.43 -9.33 -3.06
C ALA A 152 4.58 -9.52 -2.06
N VAL A 153 5.77 -8.99 -2.33
CA VAL A 153 6.92 -9.06 -1.44
C VAL A 153 6.61 -8.40 -0.09
N GLY A 154 6.04 -7.19 -0.11
CA GLY A 154 5.62 -6.47 1.09
C GLY A 154 4.57 -7.22 1.91
N GLY A 155 3.53 -7.74 1.25
CA GLY A 155 2.48 -8.52 1.91
C GLY A 155 3.03 -9.81 2.53
N GLY A 156 3.93 -10.50 1.82
CA GLY A 156 4.61 -11.70 2.32
C GLY A 156 5.48 -11.39 3.54
N ALA A 157 6.28 -10.31 3.50
CA ALA A 157 7.12 -9.87 4.61
C ALA A 157 6.30 -9.54 5.86
N ALA A 158 5.20 -8.78 5.73
CA ALA A 158 4.34 -8.45 6.86
C ALA A 158 3.66 -9.69 7.48
N LEU A 159 3.26 -10.66 6.65
CA LEU A 159 2.72 -11.94 7.14
C LEU A 159 3.79 -12.78 7.84
N LEU A 160 5.02 -12.80 7.35
CA LEU A 160 6.15 -13.46 7.99
C LEU A 160 6.43 -12.84 9.37
N VAL A 161 6.55 -11.52 9.46
CA VAL A 161 6.72 -10.82 10.75
C VAL A 161 5.59 -11.17 11.71
N ARG A 162 4.34 -11.19 11.24
CA ARG A 162 3.19 -11.55 12.06
C ARG A 162 3.22 -13.02 12.54
N ARG A 163 3.75 -13.94 11.72
CA ARG A 163 3.96 -15.34 12.10
C ARG A 163 5.01 -15.46 13.18
N LEU A 164 6.15 -14.77 13.01
CA LEU A 164 7.27 -14.80 13.96
C LEU A 164 6.89 -14.20 15.32
N ARG A 165 6.04 -13.17 15.37
CA ARG A 165 5.55 -12.57 16.63
C ARG A 165 4.50 -13.41 17.38
N ARG A 166 4.01 -14.50 16.78
CA ARG A 166 2.98 -15.39 17.37
C ARG A 166 3.54 -16.73 17.83
N GLY A 167 4.79 -17.05 17.47
CA GLY A 167 5.54 -18.18 18.00
C GLY A 167 6.27 -17.76 19.26
#